data_AF-A0A1E1F424-F1
#
_entry.id   AF-A0A1E1F424-F1
#
_cell.length_a   1.000
_cell.length_b   1.000
_cell.length_c   1.000
_cell.angle_alpha   90.00
_cell.angle_beta   90.00
_cell.angle_gamma   90.00
#
_symmetry.space_group_name_H-M   'P 1'
#
loop_
_entity.id
_entity.type
_entity.pdbx_description
1 polymer ?
#
loop_
_entity_poly.entity_id
_entity_poly.type
_entity_poly.pdbx_seq_one_letter_code
_entity_poly.pdbx_strand_id
1 'polypeptide(L)'
;MQAILSDLLRRVDGVAGQRGHLSAPRFHDEVDQIRHIARAFHIDTVEGLAGTLESALSLHGLGPVVLSYLDFLRDAILAEMPPVGMAAMRPAPASVTPLRA
;
A
#
# COMPACT_ATOMS: atom_id res chain seq x y z
N MET A 1 13.94 1.08 6.69
CA MET A 1 12.86 0.64 5.79
C MET A 1 11.57 0.30 6.54
N GLN A 2 11.56 -0.72 7.40
CA GLN A 2 10.32 -1.28 7.96
C GLN A 2 9.49 -0.27 8.79
N ALA A 3 10.14 0.56 9.61
CA ALA A 3 9.47 1.62 10.38
C ALA A 3 8.74 2.66 9.50
N ILE A 4 9.28 2.96 8.31
CA ILE A 4 8.68 3.91 7.36
C ILE A 4 7.44 3.30 6.71
N LEU A 5 7.52 2.03 6.29
CA LEU A 5 6.38 1.30 5.73
C LEU A 5 5.26 1.16 6.76
N SER A 6 5.59 0.87 8.02
CA SER A 6 4.60 0.84 9.11
C SER A 6 4.00 2.21 9.40
N ASP A 7 4.76 3.29 9.24
CA ASP A 7 4.24 4.66 9.36
C ASP A 7 3.26 4.99 8.22
N LEU A 8 3.65 4.74 6.97
CA LEU A 8 2.80 4.90 5.79
C LEU A 8 1.49 4.11 5.94
N LEU A 9 1.57 2.85 6.36
CA LEU A 9 0.39 2.01 6.54
C LEU A 9 -0.56 2.57 7.61
N ARG A 10 -0.02 3.01 8.76
CA ARG A 10 -0.81 3.65 9.83
C ARG A 10 -1.50 4.92 9.34
N ARG A 11 -0.86 5.70 8.45
CA ARG A 11 -1.45 6.91 7.88
C ARG A 11 -2.55 6.59 6.89
N VAL A 12 -2.33 5.65 5.97
CA VAL A 12 -3.35 5.16 5.04
C VAL A 12 -4.56 4.61 5.80
N ASP A 13 -4.33 3.77 6.82
CA ASP A 13 -5.40 3.22 7.67
C ASP A 13 -6.11 4.32 8.49
N GLY A 14 -5.39 5.35 8.95
CA GLY A 14 -5.97 6.51 9.63
C GLY A 14 -6.89 7.32 8.74
N VAL A 15 -6.46 7.61 7.52
CA VAL A 15 -7.25 8.31 6.48
C VAL A 15 -8.47 7.47 6.09
N ALA A 16 -8.27 6.17 5.87
CA ALA A 16 -9.34 5.22 5.59
C ALA A 16 -10.26 4.98 6.79
N GLY A 17 -9.86 5.27 8.02
CA GLY A 17 -10.70 5.17 9.22
C GLY A 17 -11.53 6.43 9.48
N GLN A 18 -11.08 7.59 8.99
CA GLN A 18 -11.75 8.88 9.18
C GLN A 18 -12.79 9.20 8.09
N ARG A 19 -13.41 8.15 7.50
CA ARG A 19 -14.28 8.05 6.29
C ARG A 19 -15.38 9.10 6.05
N GLY A 20 -15.62 10.03 6.96
CA GLY A 20 -16.62 11.09 6.81
C GLY A 20 -16.36 12.34 7.64
N HIS A 21 -15.20 12.42 8.30
CA HIS A 21 -14.85 13.54 9.19
C HIS A 21 -13.65 14.35 8.69
N LEU A 22 -12.87 13.81 7.75
CA LEU A 22 -11.80 14.56 7.10
C LEU A 22 -12.38 15.50 6.04
N SER A 23 -12.06 16.78 6.17
CA SER A 23 -12.31 17.75 5.11
C SER A 23 -11.44 17.43 3.89
N ALA A 24 -11.95 17.69 2.68
CA ALA A 24 -11.21 17.54 1.43
C ALA A 24 -9.78 18.11 1.45
N PRO A 25 -9.51 19.34 1.95
CA PRO A 25 -8.14 19.85 2.02
C PRO A 25 -7.22 19.02 2.92
N ARG A 26 -7.73 18.53 4.07
CA ARG A 26 -6.95 17.64 4.95
C ARG A 26 -6.65 16.29 4.30
N PHE A 27 -7.58 15.80 3.47
CA PHE A 27 -7.36 14.59 2.70
C PHE A 27 -6.26 14.77 1.65
N HIS A 28 -6.24 15.92 0.96
CA HIS A 28 -5.16 16.27 0.04
C HIS A 28 -3.80 16.35 0.75
N ASP A 29 -3.74 17.00 1.92
CA ASP A 29 -2.51 17.10 2.70
C ASP A 29 -1.94 15.72 3.07
N GLU A 30 -2.79 14.79 3.51
CA GLU A 30 -2.35 13.42 3.86
C GLU A 30 -1.85 12.64 2.64
N VAL A 31 -2.55 12.73 1.50
CA VAL A 31 -2.14 12.06 0.26
C VAL A 31 -0.83 12.63 -0.29
N ASP A 32 -0.66 13.96 -0.27
CA ASP A 32 0.60 14.60 -0.69
C ASP A 32 1.75 14.16 0.21
N GLN A 33 1.52 14.07 1.53
CA GLN A 33 2.57 13.65 2.44
C GLN A 33 2.90 12.15 2.33
N ILE A 34 1.93 11.29 1.98
CA ILE A 34 2.18 9.89 1.62
C ILE A 34 3.07 9.83 0.37
N ARG A 35 2.75 10.61 -0.67
CA ARG A 35 3.56 10.71 -1.89
C ARG A 35 4.99 11.19 -1.58
N HIS A 36 5.10 12.25 -0.79
CA HIS A 36 6.40 12.84 -0.42
C HIS A 36 7.31 11.82 0.28
N ILE A 37 6.76 11.07 1.25
CA ILE A 37 7.50 10.02 1.95
C ILE A 37 7.86 8.90 0.98
N ALA A 38 6.92 8.41 0.16
CA ALA A 38 7.19 7.35 -0.81
C ALA A 38 8.34 7.73 -1.76
N ARG A 39 8.34 8.95 -2.28
CA ARG A 39 9.41 9.49 -3.13
C ARG A 39 10.74 9.61 -2.41
N ALA A 40 10.74 10.08 -1.16
CA ALA A 40 11.95 10.21 -0.36
C ALA A 40 12.63 8.85 -0.06
N PHE A 41 11.86 7.77 -0.08
CA PHE A 41 12.34 6.41 0.18
C PHE A 41 12.36 5.50 -1.06
N HIS A 42 12.17 6.05 -2.26
CA HIS A 42 12.18 5.33 -3.54
C HIS A 42 11.17 4.17 -3.60
N ILE A 43 9.96 4.40 -3.08
CA ILE A 43 8.84 3.45 -3.15
C ILE A 43 7.96 3.82 -4.35
N ASP A 44 8.48 3.55 -5.55
CA ASP A 44 7.92 4.06 -6.82
C ASP A 44 6.45 3.66 -7.03
N THR A 45 6.09 2.44 -6.63
CA THR A 45 4.70 1.93 -6.73
C THR A 45 3.73 2.75 -5.87
N VAL A 46 4.12 3.09 -4.64
CA VAL A 46 3.31 3.87 -3.70
C VAL A 46 3.26 5.33 -4.13
N GLU A 47 4.36 5.89 -4.63
CA GLU A 47 4.40 7.25 -5.18
C GLU A 47 3.44 7.41 -6.36
N GLY A 48 3.49 6.48 -7.32
CA GLY A 48 2.62 6.50 -8.51
C GLY A 48 1.13 6.37 -8.18
N LEU A 49 0.78 5.48 -7.23
CA LEU A 49 -0.59 5.34 -6.74
C LEU A 49 -1.07 6.60 -6.01
N ALA A 50 -0.23 7.20 -5.17
CA ALA A 50 -0.56 8.43 -4.46
C ALA A 50 -0.77 9.62 -5.42
N GLY A 51 0.06 9.74 -6.47
CA GLY A 51 -0.13 10.76 -7.51
C GLY A 51 -1.41 10.55 -8.34
N THR A 52 -1.77 9.29 -8.61
CA THR A 52 -3.03 8.95 -9.29
C THR A 52 -4.23 9.31 -8.41
N LEU A 53 -4.15 9.00 -7.11
CA LEU A 53 -5.17 9.36 -6.13
C LEU A 53 -5.34 10.88 -6.00
N GLU A 54 -4.25 11.64 -5.92
CA GLU A 54 -4.29 13.11 -5.89
C GLU A 54 -4.97 13.71 -7.13
N SER A 55 -4.68 13.15 -8.31
CA SER A 55 -5.33 13.54 -9.56
C SER A 55 -6.82 13.22 -9.55
N ALA A 56 -7.19 12.02 -9.09
CA ALA A 56 -8.58 11.60 -8.98
C ALA A 56 -9.37 12.43 -7.96
N LEU A 57 -8.75 12.80 -6.82
CA LEU A 57 -9.35 13.70 -5.84
C LEU A 57 -9.60 15.09 -6.42
N SER A 58 -8.65 15.62 -7.18
CA SER A 58 -8.77 16.93 -7.81
C SER A 58 -9.90 16.97 -8.85
N LEU A 59 -10.14 15.84 -9.54
CA LEU A 59 -11.16 15.72 -10.60
C LEU A 59 -12.55 15.34 -10.05
N HIS A 60 -12.63 14.44 -9.07
CA HIS A 60 -13.87 13.80 -8.65
C HIS A 60 -14.23 14.07 -7.17
N GLY A 61 -13.34 14.71 -6.40
CA GLY A 61 -13.53 14.95 -4.97
C GLY A 61 -13.47 13.67 -4.13
N LEU A 62 -14.03 13.75 -2.92
CA LEU A 62 -14.12 12.64 -1.95
C LEU A 62 -15.22 11.65 -2.33
N GLY A 63 -15.06 10.99 -3.48
CA GLY A 63 -15.96 9.95 -3.97
C GLY A 63 -15.64 8.55 -3.40
N PRO A 64 -16.53 7.57 -3.60
CA PRO A 64 -16.32 6.19 -3.13
C PRO A 64 -15.09 5.51 -3.75
N VAL A 65 -14.66 5.97 -4.94
CA VAL A 65 -13.46 5.48 -5.64
C VAL A 65 -12.17 5.74 -4.83
N VAL A 66 -12.16 6.78 -4.00
CA VAL A 66 -11.02 7.12 -3.13
C VAL A 66 -10.68 5.97 -2.18
N LEU A 67 -11.70 5.26 -1.67
CA LEU A 67 -11.49 4.12 -0.78
C LEU A 67 -10.77 2.98 -1.51
N SER A 68 -11.15 2.70 -2.75
CA SER A 68 -10.46 1.68 -3.57
C SER A 68 -8.99 2.03 -3.78
N TYR A 69 -8.66 3.31 -4.01
CA TYR A 69 -7.27 3.74 -4.12
C TYR A 69 -6.50 3.68 -2.78
N LEU A 70 -7.16 3.95 -1.65
CA LEU A 70 -6.55 3.75 -0.33
C LEU A 70 -6.29 2.28 -0.05
N ASP A 71 -7.20 1.38 -0.43
CA ASP A 71 -7.00 -0.06 -0.32
C ASP A 71 -5.83 -0.51 -1.21
N PHE A 72 -5.73 -0.01 -2.45
CA PHE A 72 -4.58 -0.29 -3.32
C PHE A 72 -3.25 0.25 -2.76
N LEU A 73 -3.24 1.44 -2.15
CA LEU A 73 -2.06 1.98 -1.47
C LEU A 73 -1.63 1.10 -0.29
N ARG A 74 -2.59 0.60 0.48
CA ARG A 74 -2.35 -0.32 1.59
C ARG A 74 -1.70 -1.61 1.12
N ASP A 75 -2.25 -2.24 0.08
CA ASP A 75 -1.70 -3.47 -0.49
C ASP A 75 -0.30 -3.26 -1.07
N ALA A 76 -0.06 -2.13 -1.75
CA ALA A 76 1.27 -1.79 -2.26
C ALA A 76 2.30 -1.63 -1.12
N ILE A 77 1.93 -0.97 -0.02
CA ILE A 77 2.81 -0.83 1.14
C ILE A 77 3.10 -2.20 1.78
N LEU A 78 2.10 -3.06 1.91
CA LEU A 78 2.26 -4.41 2.46
C LEU A 78 3.16 -5.30 1.59
N ALA A 79 3.11 -5.16 0.27
CA ALA A 79 3.97 -5.89 -0.65
C ALA A 79 5.46 -5.51 -0.51
N GLU A 80 5.74 -4.26 -0.15
CA GLU A 80 7.11 -3.75 0.10
C GLU A 80 7.63 -4.11 1.50
N MET A 81 6.76 -4.54 2.42
CA MET A 81 7.21 -4.97 3.74
C MET A 81 7.95 -6.31 3.62
N PRO A 82 9.19 -6.41 4.15
CA PRO A 82 9.89 -7.68 4.17
C PRO A 82 9.04 -8.69 4.95
N PRO A 83 8.92 -9.95 4.46
CA PRO A 83 8.04 -10.93 5.06
C PRO A 83 8.43 -11.13 6.53
N VAL A 84 7.53 -10.78 7.44
CA VAL A 84 7.63 -11.16 8.84
C VAL A 84 7.43 -12.68 8.88
N GLY A 85 8.54 -13.42 8.93
CA GLY A 85 8.55 -14.79 9.41
C GLY A 85 7.76 -15.83 8.60
N MET A 86 7.47 -15.60 7.32
CA MET A 86 7.20 -16.74 6.42
C MET A 86 8.53 -17.19 5.86
N ALA A 87 9.14 -18.17 6.55
CA ALA A 87 10.08 -19.08 5.94
C ALA A 87 9.56 -19.39 4.54
N ALA A 88 10.37 -19.07 3.53
CA ALA A 88 10.12 -19.45 2.15
C ALA A 88 9.64 -20.90 2.14
N MET A 89 8.35 -21.10 1.89
CA MET A 89 7.79 -22.39 1.54
C MET A 89 8.41 -22.74 0.19
N ARG A 90 9.65 -23.25 0.22
CA ARG A 90 10.25 -23.93 -0.93
C ARG A 90 9.37 -25.17 -1.13
N PRO A 91 8.69 -25.33 -2.28
CA PRO A 91 8.10 -26.63 -2.58
C PRO A 91 9.23 -27.65 -2.61
N ALA A 92 9.18 -28.63 -1.72
CA ALA A 92 10.13 -29.74 -1.72
C ALA A 92 10.04 -30.44 -3.09
N PRO A 93 11.16 -30.76 -3.76
CA PRO A 93 11.11 -31.58 -4.96
C PRO A 93 10.56 -32.95 -4.56
N ALA A 94 9.41 -33.32 -5.12
CA ALA A 94 8.86 -34.66 -4.98
C ALA A 94 9.86 -35.65 -5.60
N SER A 95 10.60 -36.37 -4.75
CA SER A 95 11.39 -37.52 -5.19
C SER A 95 10.42 -38.63 -5.60
N VAL A 96 10.19 -38.72 -6.92
CA VAL A 96 9.45 -39.84 -7.51
C VAL A 96 10.38 -41.05 -7.50
N THR A 97 10.20 -41.94 -6.53
CA THR A 97 10.88 -43.24 -6.52
C THR A 97 10.26 -44.11 -7.61
N PRO A 98 11.01 -44.60 -8.62
CA PRO A 98 10.47 -45.54 -9.58
C PRO A 98 10.25 -46.90 -8.87
N LEU A 99 9.00 -47.36 -8.88
CA LEU A 99 8.62 -48.70 -8.44
C LEU A 99 9.20 -49.72 -9.44
N ARG A 100 10.21 -50.48 -8.99
CA ARG A 100 10.85 -51.52 -9.79
C ARG A 100 10.00 -52.80 -9.73
N ALA A 101 9.56 -53.27 -10.89
CA ALA A 101 8.95 -54.59 -11.09
C ALA A 101 10.02 -55.69 -11.17
#